data_AF-A0A133VG83-F1
#
_entry.id   AF-A0A133VG83-F1
#
_cell.length_a   1.000
_cell.length_b   1.000
_cell.length_c   1.000
_cell.angle_alpha   90.00
_cell.angle_beta   90.00
_cell.angle_gamma   90.00
#
_symmetry.space_group_name_H-M   'P 1'
#
loop_
_entity.id
_entity.type
_entity.pdbx_description
1 polymer ?
#
loop_
_entity_poly.entity_id
_entity_poly.type
_entity_poly.pdbx_seq_one_letter_code
_entity_poly.pdbx_strand_id
1 'polypeptide(L)'
;MRKLSNLALDTVNLLSEAFNTFLKERDVDPLIRKAQEVEKMEEKVDDFRANEIFPNITKWADKNHKCGTVLLILEIEENIEEVVDTTEDVTDILREIGISSV
;
A
#
# COMPACT_ATOMS: atom_id res chain seq x y z
N MET A 1 -9.59 3.28 -9.12
CA MET A 1 -9.78 1.82 -9.00
C MET A 1 -8.70 1.01 -9.72
N ARG A 2 -8.68 0.83 -11.06
CA ARG A 2 -7.63 -0.01 -11.71
C ARG A 2 -6.19 0.36 -11.33
N LYS A 3 -5.88 1.66 -11.33
CA LYS A 3 -4.55 2.15 -10.91
C LYS A 3 -4.25 1.84 -9.44
N LEU A 4 -5.23 1.98 -8.54
CA LEU A 4 -5.09 1.62 -7.13
C LEU A 4 -4.77 0.13 -6.97
N SER A 5 -5.54 -0.75 -7.64
CA SER A 5 -5.29 -2.20 -7.62
C SER A 5 -3.92 -2.59 -8.15
N ASN A 6 -3.41 -1.89 -9.18
CA ASN A 6 -2.06 -2.13 -9.69
C ASN A 6 -0.99 -1.69 -8.69
N LEU A 7 -1.18 -0.53 -8.03
CA LEU A 7 -0.26 -0.07 -6.99
C LEU A 7 -0.24 -1.04 -5.80
N ALA A 8 -1.40 -1.57 -5.39
CA ALA A 8 -1.47 -2.61 -4.36
C ALA A 8 -0.70 -3.87 -4.75
N LEU A 9 -0.85 -4.34 -6.00
CA LEU A 9 -0.07 -5.47 -6.51
C LEU A 9 1.45 -5.18 -6.51
N ASP A 10 1.86 -3.98 -6.94
CA ASP A 10 3.26 -3.58 -6.93
C ASP A 10 3.83 -3.55 -5.49
N THR A 11 3.04 -3.09 -4.52
CA THR A 11 3.41 -3.09 -3.09
C THR A 11 3.61 -4.51 -2.57
N VAL A 12 2.68 -5.43 -2.85
CA VAL A 12 2.79 -6.84 -2.45
C VAL A 12 4.02 -7.52 -3.08
N ASN A 13 4.36 -7.17 -4.32
CA ASN A 13 5.59 -7.66 -4.95
C ASN A 13 6.85 -7.17 -4.22
N LEU A 14 6.88 -5.90 -3.78
CA LEU A 14 7.98 -5.36 -2.99
C LEU A 14 8.13 -6.07 -1.64
N LEU A 15 7.04 -6.39 -0.94
CA LEU A 15 7.09 -7.20 0.27
C LEU A 15 7.67 -8.60 0.02
N SER A 16 7.30 -9.24 -1.09
CA SER A 16 7.89 -10.53 -1.49
C SER A 16 9.41 -10.41 -1.66
N GLU A 17 9.90 -9.32 -2.23
CA GLU A 17 11.34 -9.04 -2.34
C GLU A 17 11.98 -8.76 -0.97
N ALA A 18 11.31 -8.01 -0.09
CA ALA A 18 11.77 -7.74 1.27
C ALA A 18 11.93 -9.02 2.09
N PHE A 19 10.94 -9.92 2.04
CA PHE A 19 11.02 -11.26 2.65
C PHE A 19 12.18 -12.08 2.10
N ASN A 20 12.36 -12.10 0.77
CA ASN A 20 13.48 -12.80 0.15
C ASN A 20 14.84 -12.24 0.60
N THR A 21 14.93 -10.92 0.75
CA THR A 21 16.12 -10.23 1.24
C THR A 21 16.40 -10.62 2.70
N PHE A 22 15.38 -10.55 3.56
CA PHE A 22 15.48 -10.94 4.97
C PHE A 22 15.99 -12.38 5.17
N LEU A 23 15.55 -13.32 4.33
CA LEU A 23 15.94 -14.74 4.46
C LEU A 23 17.34 -15.06 3.93
N LYS A 24 17.89 -14.24 3.03
CA LYS A 24 19.14 -14.55 2.30
C LYS A 24 20.32 -13.72 2.78
N GLU A 25 20.08 -12.46 3.09
CA GLU A 25 21.13 -11.52 3.45
C GLU A 25 21.45 -11.60 4.95
N ARG A 26 22.73 -11.49 5.29
CA ARG A 26 23.17 -11.34 6.68
C ARG A 26 23.28 -9.88 7.12
N ASP A 27 23.29 -8.98 6.14
CA ASP A 27 23.37 -7.54 6.35
C ASP A 27 21.96 -6.94 6.41
N VAL A 28 21.75 -6.01 7.33
CA VAL A 28 20.47 -5.34 7.56
C VAL A 28 20.23 -4.19 6.56
N ASP A 29 21.28 -3.62 5.99
CA ASP A 29 21.19 -2.47 5.07
C ASP A 29 20.29 -2.71 3.84
N PRO A 30 20.37 -3.85 3.14
CA PRO A 30 19.44 -4.17 2.06
C PRO A 30 17.97 -4.23 2.50
N LEU A 31 17.71 -4.72 3.71
CA LEU A 31 16.36 -4.83 4.27
C LEU A 31 15.77 -3.45 4.60
N ILE A 32 16.57 -2.55 5.18
CA ILE A 32 16.16 -1.17 5.45
C ILE A 32 15.77 -0.46 4.14
N ARG A 33 16.58 -0.64 3.08
CA ARG A 33 16.27 -0.06 1.76
C ARG A 33 14.95 -0.62 1.20
N LYS A 34 14.70 -1.92 1.35
CA LYS A 34 13.46 -2.54 0.88
C LYS A 34 12.24 -2.05 1.65
N ALA A 35 12.34 -1.88 2.97
CA ALA A 35 11.27 -1.28 3.75
C ALA A 35 10.94 0.15 3.31
N GLN A 36 11.95 0.98 3.06
CA GLN A 36 11.76 2.33 2.53
C GLN A 36 11.13 2.35 1.13
N GLU A 37 11.33 1.31 0.32
CA GLU A 37 10.66 1.18 -0.98
C GLU A 37 9.17 0.87 -0.82
N VAL A 38 8.80 0.05 0.17
CA VAL A 38 7.40 -0.27 0.50
C VAL A 38 6.69 0.96 1.08
N GLU A 39 7.28 1.64 2.07
CA GLU A 39 6.77 2.89 2.67
C GLU A 39 6.47 3.95 1.59
N LYS A 40 7.42 4.20 0.67
CA LYS A 40 7.19 5.14 -0.45
C LYS A 40 6.08 4.72 -1.41
N MET A 41 5.79 3.42 -1.50
CA MET A 41 4.69 2.94 -2.33
C MET A 41 3.35 3.16 -1.64
N GLU A 42 3.30 2.95 -0.32
CA GLU A 42 2.15 3.29 0.53
C GLU A 42 1.85 4.79 0.44
N GLU A 43 2.84 5.67 0.66
CA GLU A 43 2.65 7.13 0.59
C GLU A 43 2.06 7.56 -0.78
N LYS A 44 2.52 6.89 -1.85
CA LYS A 44 2.04 7.13 -3.22
C LYS A 44 0.62 6.63 -3.44
N VAL A 45 0.24 5.53 -2.80
CA VAL A 45 -1.14 5.04 -2.78
C VAL A 45 -2.00 6.09 -2.10
N ASP A 46 -1.65 6.51 -0.89
CA ASP A 46 -2.36 7.51 -0.10
C ASP A 46 -2.55 8.84 -0.84
N ASP A 47 -1.48 9.36 -1.44
CA ASP A 47 -1.53 10.54 -2.30
C ASP A 47 -2.51 10.36 -3.47
N PHE A 48 -2.53 9.17 -4.09
CA PHE A 48 -3.45 8.88 -5.18
C PHE A 48 -4.90 8.77 -4.70
N ARG A 49 -5.15 8.20 -3.52
CA ARG A 49 -6.49 8.12 -2.91
C ARG A 49 -7.04 9.51 -2.65
N ALA A 50 -6.28 10.32 -1.93
CA ALA A 50 -6.66 11.66 -1.50
C ALA A 50 -6.87 12.62 -2.68
N ASN A 51 -5.94 12.63 -3.64
CA ASN A 51 -5.93 13.65 -4.70
C ASN A 51 -6.71 13.26 -5.95
N GLU A 52 -6.93 11.96 -6.19
CA GLU A 52 -7.55 11.48 -7.43
C GLU A 52 -8.81 10.66 -7.16
N ILE A 53 -8.79 9.68 -6.26
CA ILE A 53 -9.93 8.77 -6.08
C ILE A 53 -11.10 9.48 -5.41
N PHE A 54 -10.92 10.02 -4.20
CA PHE A 54 -12.03 10.65 -3.47
C PHE A 54 -12.66 11.82 -4.23
N PRO A 55 -11.90 12.73 -4.87
CA PRO A 55 -12.50 13.80 -5.67
C PRO A 55 -13.32 13.28 -6.86
N ASN A 56 -12.87 12.21 -7.52
CA ASN A 56 -13.57 11.63 -8.66
C ASN A 56 -14.83 10.86 -8.24
N ILE A 57 -14.79 10.15 -7.11
CA ILE A 57 -15.98 9.49 -6.52
C ILE A 57 -17.03 10.53 -6.15
N THR A 58 -16.64 11.61 -5.45
CA THR A 58 -17.57 12.68 -5.04
C THR A 58 -18.22 13.36 -6.26
N LYS A 59 -17.42 13.74 -7.28
CA LYS A 59 -17.97 14.31 -8.52
C LYS A 59 -18.94 13.36 -9.23
N TRP A 60 -18.63 12.06 -9.25
CA TRP A 60 -19.52 11.06 -9.83
C TRP A 60 -20.81 10.91 -9.01
N ALA A 61 -20.71 10.94 -7.68
CA ALA A 61 -21.85 10.87 -6.77
C ALA A 61 -22.83 12.02 -7.00
N ASP A 62 -22.30 13.25 -7.01
CA ASP A 62 -23.08 14.48 -7.22
C ASP A 62 -23.81 14.44 -8.56
N LYS A 63 -23.12 13.99 -9.61
CA LYS A 63 -23.68 13.89 -10.97
C LYS A 63 -24.79 12.84 -11.09
N ASN A 64 -24.69 11.73 -10.38
CA ASN A 64 -25.59 10.58 -10.56
C ASN A 64 -26.66 10.46 -9.48
N HIS A 65 -26.59 11.25 -8.40
CA HIS A 65 -27.48 11.18 -7.24
C HIS A 65 -27.52 9.77 -6.60
N LYS A 66 -26.37 9.09 -6.54
CA LYS A 66 -26.25 7.69 -6.08
C LYS A 66 -25.42 7.56 -4.81
N CYS A 67 -25.79 8.26 -3.74
CA CYS A 67 -25.05 8.25 -2.47
C CYS A 67 -24.89 6.84 -1.87
N GLY A 68 -25.90 5.97 -2.00
CA GLY A 68 -25.79 4.58 -1.52
C GLY A 68 -24.73 3.75 -2.26
N THR A 69 -24.55 3.98 -3.57
CA THR A 69 -23.50 3.30 -4.36
C THR A 69 -22.11 3.81 -4.00
N VAL A 70 -21.98 5.07 -3.57
CA VAL A 70 -20.70 5.63 -3.13
C VAL A 70 -20.14 4.87 -1.94
N LEU A 71 -20.99 4.51 -0.97
CA LEU A 71 -20.56 3.71 0.19
C LEU A 71 -19.92 2.40 -0.24
N LEU A 72 -20.50 1.71 -1.22
CA LEU A 72 -19.93 0.46 -1.75
C LEU A 72 -18.61 0.70 -2.50
N ILE A 73 -18.46 1.83 -3.20
CA ILE A 73 -17.22 2.15 -3.91
C ILE A 73 -16.11 2.49 -2.92
N LEU A 74 -16.41 3.24 -1.85
CA LEU A 74 -15.47 3.55 -0.79
C LEU A 74 -15.04 2.28 -0.04
N GLU A 75 -15.97 1.36 0.21
CA GLU A 75 -15.64 0.05 0.79
C GLU A 75 -14.67 -0.74 -0.11
N ILE A 76 -14.89 -0.78 -1.42
CA ILE A 76 -13.97 -1.47 -2.35
C ILE A 76 -12.59 -0.80 -2.36
N GLU A 77 -12.56 0.52 -2.21
CA GLU A 77 -11.36 1.34 -2.20
C GLU A 77 -10.52 1.07 -0.94
N GLU A 78 -11.16 1.10 0.23
CA GLU A 78 -10.56 0.78 1.53
C GLU A 78 -10.00 -0.65 1.54
N ASN A 79 -10.77 -1.64 1.08
CA ASN A 79 -10.30 -3.03 1.03
C ASN A 79 -9.04 -3.21 0.15
N ILE A 80 -8.76 -2.30 -0.79
CA ILE A 80 -7.53 -2.34 -1.59
C ILE A 80 -6.38 -1.64 -0.85
N GLU A 81 -6.66 -0.54 -0.14
CA GLU A 81 -5.65 0.15 0.67
C GLU A 81 -5.23 -0.69 1.89
N GLU A 82 -6.14 -1.41 2.55
CA GLU A 82 -5.81 -2.29 3.68
C GLU A 82 -4.74 -3.32 3.31
N VAL A 83 -4.71 -3.76 2.04
CA VAL A 83 -3.63 -4.64 1.51
C VAL A 83 -2.29 -3.93 1.49
N VAL A 84 -2.26 -2.66 1.10
CA VAL A 84 -1.05 -1.82 1.03
C VAL A 84 -0.54 -1.55 2.44
N ASP A 85 -1.40 -1.08 3.35
CA ASP A 85 -1.04 -0.77 4.74
C ASP A 85 -0.50 -2.01 5.46
N THR A 86 -1.20 -3.15 5.34
CA THR A 86 -0.72 -4.41 5.91
C THR A 86 0.63 -4.82 5.33
N THR A 87 0.89 -4.49 4.06
CA THR A 87 2.17 -4.80 3.41
C THR A 87 3.30 -3.95 3.99
N GLU A 88 3.05 -2.67 4.29
CA GLU A 88 3.98 -1.79 5.01
C GLU A 88 4.25 -2.33 6.42
N ASP A 89 3.20 -2.56 7.21
CA ASP A 89 3.29 -3.06 8.59
C ASP A 89 4.16 -4.31 8.69
N VAL A 90 3.93 -5.29 7.81
CA VAL A 90 4.72 -6.52 7.79
C VAL A 90 6.17 -6.25 7.40
N THR A 91 6.41 -5.34 6.44
CA THR A 91 7.77 -5.01 6.01
C THR A 91 8.54 -4.29 7.12
N ASP A 92 7.86 -3.46 7.90
CA ASP A 92 8.44 -2.76 9.04
C ASP A 92 8.79 -3.72 10.18
N ILE A 93 7.95 -4.72 10.45
CA ILE A 93 8.30 -5.80 11.39
C ILE A 93 9.56 -6.55 10.92
N LEU A 94 9.69 -6.85 9.61
CA LEU A 94 10.92 -7.48 9.09
C LEU A 94 12.14 -6.60 9.34
N ARG A 95 12.04 -5.29 9.04
CA ARG A 95 13.09 -4.30 9.30
C ARG A 95 13.49 -4.29 10.78
N GLU A 96 12.53 -4.25 11.70
CA GLU A 96 12.78 -4.26 13.14
C GLU A 96 13.49 -5.53 13.61
N ILE A 97 13.07 -6.71 13.14
CA ILE A 97 13.74 -7.98 13.43
C ILE A 97 15.18 -7.96 12.90
N GLY A 98 15.37 -7.48 11.67
CA GLY A 98 16.69 -7.37 11.05
C GLY A 98 17.63 -6.48 11.86
N ILE A 99 17.17 -5.28 12.26
CA ILE A 99 17.95 -4.35 13.09
C ILE A 99 18.29 -4.96 14.45
N SER A 100 17.35 -5.67 15.06
CA SER A 100 17.53 -6.27 16.39
C SER A 100 18.45 -7.49 16.40
N SER A 101 18.79 -8.04 15.21
CA SER A 101 19.60 -9.25 15.05
C SER A 101 21.09 -8.97 14.80
N VAL A 102 21.49 -7.69 14.72
CA VAL A 102 22.87 -7.23 14.46
C VAL A 102 23.64 -6.95 15.74
#